data_AF-A0A936D9R6-F1
#
_entry.id   AF-A0A936D9R6-F1
#
_cell.length_a   1.000
_cell.length_b   1.000
_cell.length_c   1.000
_cell.angle_alpha   90.00
_cell.angle_beta   90.00
_cell.angle_gamma   90.00
#
_symmetry.space_group_name_H-M   'P 1'
#
loop_
_entity.id
_entity.type
_entity.pdbx_description
1 polymer ?
#
loop_
_entity_poly.entity_id
_entity_poly.type
_entity_poly.pdbx_seq_one_letter_code
_entity_poly.pdbx_strand_id
1 'polypeptide(L)'
;MSTRHAKALFASLVLGLVVVACKPKEGGSCRREGRESCVDAKSALVCHGGAWEPMTCRGPAGCRKVGSEAECDQTVAEDSDVCNLEGDVVCAGDHKAMLECKQNHWARTASCLGQNGCTLVGKTVKCDNTVASMGDACTHNDDYACSPDKKVELVCKDGKFTVSATCRGPKGCLVVAKQISCDDTRAVLNDACGKDQSYTCDMEGKSILVCRSGHYVLDETCKGKLNCRVLGTKVGCF
;
A
#
# COMPACT_ATOMS: atom_id res chain seq x y z
N MET A 1 66.14 39.23 -61.59
CA MET A 1 65.74 40.47 -60.87
C MET A 1 64.35 40.30 -60.29
N SER A 2 64.14 40.76 -59.06
CA SER A 2 62.88 40.95 -58.32
C SER A 2 62.12 39.75 -57.72
N THR A 3 62.54 39.43 -56.49
CA THR A 3 61.77 39.26 -55.23
C THR A 3 60.24 39.47 -55.23
N ARG A 4 59.48 38.67 -54.44
CA ARG A 4 58.90 39.03 -53.11
C ARG A 4 57.86 38.02 -52.57
N HIS A 5 58.16 37.50 -51.37
CA HIS A 5 57.34 37.26 -50.17
C HIS A 5 55.83 36.89 -50.21
N ALA A 6 55.55 35.72 -49.59
CA ALA A 6 54.72 35.50 -48.40
C ALA A 6 53.28 36.03 -48.33
N LYS A 7 52.32 35.11 -48.13
CA LYS A 7 51.66 34.81 -46.84
C LYS A 7 50.47 33.87 -47.09
N ALA A 8 50.59 32.62 -46.67
CA ALA A 8 49.46 31.69 -46.58
C ALA A 8 48.62 32.07 -45.36
N LEU A 9 47.41 32.58 -45.60
CA LEU A 9 46.41 32.83 -44.56
C LEU A 9 45.59 31.54 -44.37
N PHE A 10 45.94 30.75 -43.36
CA PHE A 10 45.06 29.74 -42.79
C PHE A 10 43.98 30.47 -41.99
N ALA A 11 42.78 30.61 -42.56
CA ALA A 11 41.60 31.07 -41.84
C ALA A 11 41.05 29.90 -41.00
N SER A 12 41.45 29.85 -39.73
CA SER A 12 40.90 28.91 -38.75
C SER A 12 39.42 29.24 -38.46
N LEU A 13 38.61 28.21 -38.68
CA LEU A 13 37.22 28.02 -38.33
C LEU A 13 36.98 28.23 -36.82
N VAL A 14 36.07 29.12 -36.44
CA VAL A 14 35.37 29.06 -35.14
C VAL A 14 33.88 29.19 -35.43
N LEU A 15 33.26 28.07 -35.80
CA LEU A 15 31.81 27.94 -35.82
C LEU A 15 31.35 27.80 -34.37
N GLY A 16 30.96 28.93 -33.76
CA GLY A 16 30.40 28.95 -32.42
C GLY A 16 29.12 28.13 -32.36
N LEU A 17 29.20 26.89 -31.85
CA LEU A 17 28.05 26.12 -31.42
C LEU A 17 27.41 26.86 -30.25
N VAL A 18 26.38 27.66 -30.55
CA VAL A 18 25.47 28.20 -29.54
C VAL A 18 24.78 27.00 -28.91
N VAL A 19 25.27 26.57 -27.74
CA VAL A 19 24.60 25.58 -26.91
C VAL A 19 23.38 26.27 -26.33
N VAL A 20 22.30 26.38 -27.11
CA VAL A 20 20.98 26.67 -26.56
C VAL A 20 20.75 25.55 -25.54
N ALA A 21 20.74 25.90 -24.25
CA ALA A 21 20.43 24.96 -23.20
C ALA A 21 19.00 24.48 -23.45
N CYS A 22 18.87 23.34 -24.15
CA CYS A 22 17.59 22.71 -24.39
C CYS A 22 16.96 22.42 -23.04
N LYS A 23 15.76 22.96 -22.84
CA LYS A 23 14.93 22.59 -21.69
C LYS A 23 14.75 21.07 -21.72
N PRO A 24 14.83 20.39 -20.56
CA PRO A 24 14.46 19.00 -20.44
C PRO A 24 13.11 18.72 -21.13
N LYS A 25 13.05 17.61 -21.86
CA LYS A 25 11.84 17.10 -22.49
C LYS A 25 11.78 15.59 -22.26
N GLU A 26 10.59 15.06 -22.13
CA GLU A 26 10.33 13.62 -22.04
C GLU A 26 11.08 12.83 -23.13
N GLY A 27 11.68 11.71 -22.74
CA GLY A 27 12.51 10.83 -23.57
C GLY A 27 13.85 11.45 -24.01
N GLY A 28 14.11 12.72 -23.72
CA GLY A 28 15.39 13.38 -24.01
C GLY A 28 16.51 12.84 -23.13
N SER A 29 17.75 12.93 -23.60
CA SER A 29 18.91 12.49 -22.82
C SER A 29 19.14 13.38 -21.59
N CYS A 30 19.47 12.75 -20.47
CA CYS A 30 19.91 13.40 -19.24
C CYS A 30 21.21 12.74 -18.74
N ARG A 31 21.95 13.43 -17.85
CA ARG A 31 23.29 12.99 -17.40
C ARG A 31 23.41 12.74 -15.91
N ARG A 32 22.49 13.27 -15.11
CA ARG A 32 22.55 13.17 -13.65
C ARG A 32 21.31 12.42 -13.21
N GLU A 33 21.51 11.17 -12.81
CA GLU A 33 20.43 10.32 -12.31
C GLU A 33 19.70 11.01 -11.16
N GLY A 34 18.38 10.87 -11.15
CA GLY A 34 17.47 11.47 -10.18
C GLY A 34 17.43 13.00 -10.20
N ARG A 35 18.07 13.67 -11.16
CA ARG A 35 17.88 15.10 -11.35
C ARG A 35 16.44 15.35 -11.78
N GLU A 36 15.82 16.32 -11.13
CA GLU A 36 14.47 16.76 -11.47
C GLU A 36 14.47 18.08 -12.25
N SER A 37 13.41 18.32 -13.01
CA SER A 37 13.10 19.59 -13.66
C SER A 37 11.60 19.81 -13.70
N CYS A 38 11.10 20.87 -13.05
CA CYS A 38 9.69 21.24 -13.16
C CYS A 38 9.30 21.55 -14.61
N VAL A 39 8.19 20.99 -15.04
CA VAL A 39 7.52 21.32 -16.30
C VAL A 39 6.45 22.36 -16.02
N ASP A 40 5.63 22.12 -15.00
CA ASP A 40 4.64 23.04 -14.45
C ASP A 40 4.54 22.89 -12.91
N ALA A 41 3.50 23.44 -12.28
CA ALA A 41 3.31 23.41 -10.83
C ALA A 41 2.96 22.01 -10.27
N LYS A 42 2.53 21.06 -11.09
CA LYS A 42 2.09 19.71 -10.72
C LYS A 42 2.84 18.60 -11.45
N SER A 43 3.71 18.93 -12.40
CA SER A 43 4.49 17.95 -13.14
C SER A 43 5.97 18.32 -13.21
N ALA A 44 6.81 17.29 -13.21
CA ALA A 44 8.26 17.36 -13.35
C ALA A 44 8.73 16.32 -14.37
N LEU A 45 9.99 16.45 -14.78
CA LEU A 45 10.76 15.39 -15.39
C LEU A 45 11.82 14.93 -14.40
N VAL A 46 12.07 13.62 -14.30
CA VAL A 46 13.15 13.03 -13.54
C VAL A 46 14.08 12.26 -14.48
N CYS A 47 15.37 12.26 -14.19
CA CYS A 47 16.36 11.53 -14.99
C CYS A 47 16.48 10.09 -14.51
N HIS A 48 15.93 9.14 -15.28
CA HIS A 48 16.07 7.71 -15.04
C HIS A 48 16.74 7.01 -16.21
N GLY A 49 17.79 6.24 -15.94
CA GLY A 49 18.48 5.46 -16.97
C GLY A 49 19.05 6.32 -18.11
N GLY A 50 19.40 7.58 -17.82
CA GLY A 50 19.91 8.53 -18.81
C GLY A 50 18.84 9.15 -19.72
N ALA A 51 17.55 8.94 -19.47
CA ALA A 51 16.44 9.59 -20.15
C ALA A 51 15.55 10.37 -19.17
N TRP A 52 14.97 11.48 -19.64
CA TRP A 52 13.96 12.23 -18.90
C TRP A 52 12.63 11.50 -18.93
N GLU A 53 12.12 11.13 -17.76
CA GLU A 53 10.84 10.47 -17.55
C GLU A 53 9.84 11.43 -16.89
N PRO A 54 8.55 11.44 -17.27
CA PRO A 54 7.53 12.25 -16.63
C PRO A 54 7.22 11.81 -15.21
N MET A 55 7.08 12.78 -14.31
CA MET A 55 6.78 12.56 -12.90
C MET A 55 5.70 13.52 -12.42
N THR A 56 4.78 13.03 -11.58
CA THR A 56 3.69 13.83 -11.01
C THR A 56 4.04 14.29 -9.60
N CYS A 57 3.88 15.59 -9.32
CA CYS A 57 4.11 16.20 -8.01
C CYS A 57 2.78 16.37 -7.29
N ARG A 58 2.32 15.30 -6.64
CA ARG A 58 0.98 15.25 -6.02
C ARG A 58 0.89 15.97 -4.69
N GLY A 59 2.01 16.12 -3.99
CA GLY A 59 2.03 16.79 -2.71
C GLY A 59 1.61 18.27 -2.80
N PRO A 60 1.25 18.86 -1.65
CA PRO A 60 0.69 20.20 -1.60
C PRO A 60 1.63 21.29 -2.13
N ALA A 61 2.95 21.12 -1.99
CA ALA A 61 3.92 22.08 -2.51
C ALA A 61 4.10 21.99 -4.04
N GLY A 62 3.63 20.90 -4.67
CA GLY A 62 3.77 20.68 -6.11
C GLY A 62 5.24 20.62 -6.55
N CYS A 63 5.50 21.01 -7.80
CA CYS A 63 6.87 21.19 -8.26
C CYS A 63 7.35 22.62 -8.01
N ARG A 64 8.55 22.76 -7.46
CA ARG A 64 9.16 24.07 -7.15
C ARG A 64 10.66 24.06 -7.38
N LYS A 65 11.26 25.24 -7.45
CA LYS A 65 12.72 25.39 -7.39
C LYS A 65 13.16 25.60 -5.95
N VAL A 66 14.11 24.78 -5.51
CA VAL A 66 14.77 24.92 -4.21
C VAL A 66 16.23 25.21 -4.48
N GLY A 67 16.62 26.48 -4.30
CA GLY A 67 17.92 26.97 -4.74
C GLY A 67 18.07 26.85 -6.27
N SER A 68 19.04 26.08 -6.72
CA SER A 68 19.31 25.85 -8.15
C SER A 68 18.69 24.56 -8.69
N GLU A 69 18.05 23.75 -7.84
CA GLU A 69 17.46 22.47 -8.21
C GLU A 69 15.94 22.55 -8.25
N ALA A 70 15.32 21.66 -9.02
CA ALA A 70 13.89 21.45 -8.94
C ALA A 70 13.63 20.36 -7.88
N GLU A 71 12.51 20.49 -7.18
CA GLU A 71 12.02 19.52 -6.20
C GLU A 71 10.53 19.31 -6.48
N CYS A 72 10.17 18.06 -6.73
CA CYS A 72 8.83 17.58 -6.91
C CYS A 72 8.31 17.04 -5.57
N ASP A 73 7.26 17.64 -5.05
CA ASP A 73 6.63 17.16 -3.82
C ASP A 73 5.88 15.85 -4.08
N GLN A 74 6.49 14.74 -3.66
CA GLN A 74 5.93 13.40 -3.70
C GLN A 74 5.49 12.91 -2.30
N THR A 75 5.18 13.81 -1.36
CA THR A 75 4.73 13.44 0.00
C THR A 75 3.44 12.60 0.04
N VAL A 76 2.70 12.58 -1.07
CA VAL A 76 1.69 11.57 -1.41
C VAL A 76 1.91 11.14 -2.87
N ALA A 77 1.44 9.95 -3.23
CA ALA A 77 1.55 9.43 -4.59
C ALA A 77 0.33 8.57 -4.96
N GLU A 78 0.27 8.08 -6.19
CA GLU A 78 -0.62 7.00 -6.61
C GLU A 78 0.17 5.78 -7.06
N ASP A 79 -0.50 4.63 -7.14
CA ASP A 79 0.12 3.40 -7.62
C ASP A 79 0.64 3.58 -9.05
N SER A 80 1.83 3.04 -9.31
CA SER A 80 2.57 3.15 -10.58
C SER A 80 3.00 4.56 -10.99
N ASP A 81 2.85 5.59 -10.14
CA ASP A 81 3.50 6.88 -10.38
C ASP A 81 5.02 6.72 -10.35
N VAL A 82 5.74 7.51 -11.15
CA VAL A 82 7.20 7.56 -11.12
C VAL A 82 7.69 8.16 -9.80
N CYS A 83 8.71 7.56 -9.20
CA CYS A 83 9.36 7.99 -7.97
C CYS A 83 10.88 8.03 -8.14
N ASN A 84 11.53 8.92 -7.39
CA ASN A 84 12.95 9.20 -7.56
C ASN A 84 13.85 8.56 -6.49
N LEU A 85 13.28 8.23 -5.32
CA LEU A 85 14.05 7.73 -4.18
C LEU A 85 13.63 6.30 -3.82
N GLU A 86 14.39 5.33 -4.33
CA GLU A 86 14.15 3.90 -4.08
C GLU A 86 14.06 3.61 -2.57
N GLY A 87 13.04 2.85 -2.17
CA GLY A 87 12.78 2.48 -0.77
C GLY A 87 12.10 3.57 0.08
N ASP A 88 11.88 4.78 -0.45
CA ASP A 88 11.02 5.75 0.25
C ASP A 88 9.59 5.20 0.37
N VAL A 89 8.90 5.68 1.41
CA VAL A 89 7.51 5.29 1.70
C VAL A 89 6.63 6.51 1.87
N VAL A 90 5.46 6.46 1.25
CA VAL A 90 4.47 7.55 1.27
C VAL A 90 3.06 6.99 1.39
N CYS A 91 2.09 7.87 1.60
CA CYS A 91 0.69 7.50 1.52
C CYS A 91 0.16 7.66 0.09
N ALA A 92 -0.81 6.81 -0.27
CA ALA A 92 -1.66 7.10 -1.42
C ALA A 92 -2.41 8.43 -1.22
N GLY A 93 -2.79 9.10 -2.31
CA GLY A 93 -3.48 10.39 -2.27
C GLY A 93 -4.82 10.36 -1.53
N ASP A 94 -5.48 9.19 -1.48
CA ASP A 94 -6.71 8.97 -0.72
C ASP A 94 -6.48 8.59 0.76
N HIS A 95 -5.22 8.49 1.19
CA HIS A 95 -4.80 8.05 2.52
C HIS A 95 -5.23 6.63 2.91
N LYS A 96 -5.57 5.77 1.95
CA LYS A 96 -6.02 4.38 2.22
C LYS A 96 -4.94 3.33 1.93
N ALA A 97 -3.74 3.75 1.59
CA ALA A 97 -2.64 2.85 1.27
C ALA A 97 -1.29 3.42 1.69
N MET A 98 -0.36 2.52 1.98
CA MET A 98 1.07 2.80 1.99
C MET A 98 1.66 2.36 0.66
N LEU A 99 2.49 3.22 0.08
CA LEU A 99 3.24 2.99 -1.15
C LEU A 99 4.74 2.98 -0.81
N GLU A 100 5.51 2.15 -1.51
CA GLU A 100 6.97 2.13 -1.45
C GLU A 100 7.52 2.33 -2.86
N CYS A 101 8.56 3.15 -3.00
CA CYS A 101 9.22 3.36 -4.28
C CYS A 101 10.05 2.12 -4.65
N LYS A 102 9.62 1.40 -5.69
CA LYS A 102 10.27 0.18 -6.19
C LYS A 102 10.49 0.31 -7.69
N GLN A 103 11.74 0.11 -8.11
CA GLN A 103 12.11 0.20 -9.53
C GLN A 103 11.67 1.54 -10.13
N ASN A 104 11.91 2.63 -9.40
CA ASN A 104 11.52 3.99 -9.77
C ASN A 104 10.01 4.21 -9.93
N HIS A 105 9.17 3.31 -9.42
CA HIS A 105 7.71 3.46 -9.42
C HIS A 105 7.11 3.19 -8.04
N TRP A 106 6.12 3.98 -7.64
CA TRP A 106 5.38 3.76 -6.40
C TRP A 106 4.56 2.48 -6.51
N ALA A 107 4.76 1.54 -5.58
CA ALA A 107 4.02 0.29 -5.52
C ALA A 107 3.30 0.16 -4.17
N ARG A 108 2.03 -0.26 -4.20
CA ARG A 108 1.27 -0.53 -2.96
C ARG A 108 1.90 -1.66 -2.14
N THR A 109 2.14 -1.38 -0.86
CA THR A 109 2.72 -2.34 0.09
C THR A 109 1.82 -2.69 1.26
N ALA A 110 0.86 -1.82 1.60
CA ALA A 110 -0.16 -2.11 2.60
C ALA A 110 -1.46 -1.35 2.33
N SER A 111 -2.58 -1.95 2.73
CA SER A 111 -3.87 -1.27 2.89
C SER A 111 -3.97 -0.62 4.27
N CYS A 112 -4.42 0.63 4.32
CA CYS A 112 -4.59 1.41 5.55
C CYS A 112 -6.07 1.80 5.70
N LEU A 113 -6.97 0.82 5.77
CA LEU A 113 -8.43 1.07 5.76
C LEU A 113 -9.00 1.34 7.15
N GLY A 114 -8.18 1.25 8.20
CA GLY A 114 -8.57 1.59 9.55
C GLY A 114 -8.90 3.07 9.68
N GLN A 115 -9.50 3.44 10.82
CA GLN A 115 -10.06 4.78 11.01
C GLN A 115 -9.02 5.90 10.89
N ASN A 116 -7.76 5.65 11.26
CA ASN A 116 -6.70 6.65 11.18
C ASN A 116 -6.04 6.73 9.79
N GLY A 117 -6.39 5.82 8.87
CA GLY A 117 -5.85 5.78 7.52
C GLY A 117 -4.33 5.69 7.47
N CYS A 118 -3.76 6.29 6.42
CA CYS A 118 -2.33 6.47 6.22
C CYS A 118 -1.92 7.91 6.51
N THR A 119 -0.88 8.10 7.32
CA THR A 119 -0.28 9.41 7.59
C THR A 119 1.23 9.38 7.46
N LEU A 120 1.81 10.39 6.81
CA LEU A 120 3.25 10.61 6.76
C LEU A 120 3.66 11.53 7.91
N VAL A 121 4.55 11.07 8.79
CA VAL A 121 5.11 11.83 9.91
C VAL A 121 6.63 11.88 9.77
N GLY A 122 7.14 13.03 9.32
CA GLY A 122 8.55 13.14 8.93
C GLY A 122 8.83 12.26 7.71
N LYS A 123 9.69 11.26 7.87
CA LYS A 123 10.00 10.25 6.84
C LYS A 123 9.37 8.88 7.11
N THR A 124 8.48 8.79 8.09
CA THR A 124 7.85 7.52 8.48
C THR A 124 6.37 7.56 8.15
N VAL A 125 5.88 6.51 7.49
CA VAL A 125 4.45 6.30 7.29
C VAL A 125 3.88 5.54 8.48
N LYS A 126 2.78 6.06 9.03
CA LYS A 126 1.89 5.33 9.94
C LYS A 126 0.69 4.86 9.14
N CYS A 127 0.50 3.55 9.07
CA CYS A 127 -0.61 2.90 8.38
C CYS A 127 -1.51 2.22 9.40
N ASP A 128 -2.79 2.57 9.42
CA ASP A 128 -3.81 1.88 10.20
C ASP A 128 -4.35 0.68 9.39
N ASN A 129 -3.67 -0.45 9.52
CA ASN A 129 -4.03 -1.72 8.87
C ASN A 129 -5.02 -2.56 9.70
N THR A 130 -5.70 -1.98 10.69
CA THR A 130 -6.69 -2.70 11.53
C THR A 130 -7.93 -3.15 10.76
N VAL A 131 -8.13 -2.58 9.57
CA VAL A 131 -9.13 -3.01 8.59
C VAL A 131 -8.43 -3.31 7.27
N ALA A 132 -8.76 -4.44 6.66
CA ALA A 132 -8.22 -4.88 5.37
C ALA A 132 -9.23 -5.73 4.61
N SER A 133 -9.02 -5.91 3.31
CA SER A 133 -9.76 -6.87 2.50
C SER A 133 -8.93 -8.14 2.28
N MET A 134 -9.60 -9.26 1.97
CA MET A 134 -8.90 -10.50 1.60
C MET A 134 -8.02 -10.25 0.36
N GLY A 135 -6.76 -10.67 0.43
CA GLY A 135 -5.78 -10.52 -0.65
C GLY A 135 -5.01 -9.19 -0.65
N ASP A 136 -5.40 -8.24 0.19
CA ASP A 136 -4.67 -6.99 0.40
C ASP A 136 -3.24 -7.28 0.84
N ALA A 137 -2.29 -6.47 0.36
CA ALA A 137 -0.90 -6.56 0.76
C ALA A 137 -0.72 -6.20 2.25
N CYS A 138 0.23 -6.85 2.89
CA CYS A 138 0.64 -6.59 4.26
C CYS A 138 2.14 -6.84 4.44
N THR A 139 2.75 -6.17 5.43
CA THR A 139 4.22 -6.16 5.59
C THR A 139 4.72 -7.06 6.71
N HIS A 140 3.87 -7.44 7.66
CA HIS A 140 4.26 -8.25 8.81
C HIS A 140 3.35 -9.47 8.94
N ASN A 141 3.94 -10.66 8.89
CA ASN A 141 3.21 -11.89 9.16
C ASN A 141 2.56 -11.83 10.55
N ASP A 142 1.41 -12.48 10.68
CA ASP A 142 0.60 -12.52 11.89
C ASP A 142 0.04 -11.14 12.33
N ASP A 143 0.12 -10.11 11.49
CA ASP A 143 -0.74 -8.94 11.64
C ASP A 143 -2.19 -9.33 11.40
N TYR A 144 -3.07 -8.88 12.29
CA TYR A 144 -4.51 -9.14 12.21
C TYR A 144 -5.28 -7.90 11.79
N ALA A 145 -6.31 -8.11 10.99
CA ALA A 145 -7.23 -7.07 10.56
C ALA A 145 -8.66 -7.59 10.56
N CYS A 146 -9.62 -6.68 10.66
CA CYS A 146 -11.01 -7.00 10.39
C CYS A 146 -11.34 -6.73 8.93
N SER A 147 -12.25 -7.52 8.35
CA SER A 147 -12.89 -7.13 7.11
C SER A 147 -13.67 -5.82 7.27
N PRO A 148 -13.93 -5.07 6.18
CA PRO A 148 -14.66 -3.80 6.27
C PRO A 148 -16.07 -3.92 6.85
N ASP A 149 -16.73 -5.07 6.65
CA ASP A 149 -18.04 -5.40 7.21
C ASP A 149 -17.98 -5.93 8.66
N LYS A 150 -16.77 -6.08 9.22
CA LYS A 150 -16.49 -6.60 10.56
C LYS A 150 -16.98 -8.03 10.79
N LYS A 151 -17.17 -8.83 9.73
CA LYS A 151 -17.64 -10.21 9.82
C LYS A 151 -16.55 -11.26 9.67
N VAL A 152 -15.33 -10.85 9.34
CA VAL A 152 -14.22 -11.76 9.10
C VAL A 152 -12.97 -11.23 9.81
N GLU A 153 -12.27 -12.13 10.47
CA GLU A 153 -10.91 -11.94 10.94
C GLU A 153 -9.95 -12.33 9.82
N LEU A 154 -9.06 -11.42 9.48
CA LEU A 154 -7.98 -11.61 8.53
C LEU A 154 -6.65 -11.68 9.27
N VAL A 155 -5.74 -12.50 8.74
CA VAL A 155 -4.36 -12.62 9.19
C VAL A 155 -3.41 -12.49 8.00
N CYS A 156 -2.32 -11.73 8.18
CA CYS A 156 -1.28 -11.60 7.19
C CYS A 156 -0.46 -12.89 7.10
N LYS A 157 -0.47 -13.52 5.93
CA LYS A 157 0.35 -14.69 5.59
C LYS A 157 0.97 -14.48 4.23
N ASP A 158 2.28 -14.68 4.15
CA ASP A 158 3.05 -14.55 2.90
C ASP A 158 2.82 -13.21 2.18
N GLY A 159 2.76 -12.13 2.97
CA GLY A 159 2.58 -10.75 2.49
C GLY A 159 1.16 -10.41 2.02
N LYS A 160 0.16 -11.28 2.27
CA LYS A 160 -1.24 -11.02 1.95
C LYS A 160 -2.18 -11.35 3.12
N PHE A 161 -3.23 -10.57 3.26
CA PHE A 161 -4.30 -10.89 4.20
C PHE A 161 -5.12 -12.09 3.71
N THR A 162 -5.28 -13.09 4.58
CA THR A 162 -6.05 -14.31 4.35
C THR A 162 -7.09 -14.48 5.46
N VAL A 163 -8.15 -15.25 5.22
CA VAL A 163 -9.17 -15.52 6.25
C VAL A 163 -8.60 -16.41 7.34
N SER A 164 -8.68 -15.95 8.59
CA SER A 164 -8.33 -16.72 9.80
C SER A 164 -9.57 -17.32 10.45
N ALA A 165 -10.63 -16.52 10.60
CA ALA A 165 -11.89 -16.92 11.22
C ALA A 165 -13.07 -16.04 10.76
N THR A 166 -14.29 -16.52 10.97
CA THR A 166 -15.50 -15.71 10.79
C THR A 166 -16.02 -15.19 12.13
N CYS A 167 -16.32 -13.90 12.21
CA CYS A 167 -16.80 -13.21 13.40
C CYS A 167 -18.28 -12.84 13.24
N ARG A 168 -19.16 -13.85 13.15
CA ARG A 168 -20.57 -13.62 12.83
C ARG A 168 -21.42 -13.23 14.03
N GLY A 169 -20.88 -13.36 15.24
CA GLY A 169 -21.55 -12.92 16.45
C GLY A 169 -21.86 -11.42 16.46
N PRO A 170 -22.73 -10.97 17.37
CA PRO A 170 -23.26 -9.61 17.38
C PRO A 170 -22.18 -8.53 17.56
N LYS A 171 -21.07 -8.81 18.26
CA LYS A 171 -19.96 -7.85 18.41
C LYS A 171 -19.04 -7.79 17.20
N GLY A 172 -19.11 -8.78 16.31
CA GLY A 172 -18.30 -8.86 15.09
C GLY A 172 -16.80 -8.93 15.39
N CYS A 173 -16.01 -8.46 14.43
CA CYS A 173 -14.57 -8.30 14.52
C CYS A 173 -14.20 -6.90 14.99
N LEU A 174 -13.26 -6.80 15.93
CA LEU A 174 -12.70 -5.56 16.45
C LEU A 174 -11.19 -5.71 16.64
N VAL A 175 -10.41 -4.64 16.38
CA VAL A 175 -9.01 -4.56 16.81
C VAL A 175 -8.93 -3.56 17.96
N VAL A 176 -8.50 -4.02 19.14
CA VAL A 176 -8.37 -3.23 20.35
C VAL A 176 -6.94 -3.33 20.86
N ALA A 177 -6.24 -2.20 20.96
CA ALA A 177 -4.85 -2.15 21.43
C ALA A 177 -3.91 -3.15 20.71
N LYS A 178 -4.08 -3.28 19.38
CA LYS A 178 -3.38 -4.24 18.50
C LYS A 178 -3.71 -5.72 18.74
N GLN A 179 -4.73 -6.02 19.54
CA GLN A 179 -5.26 -7.36 19.70
C GLN A 179 -6.55 -7.49 18.92
N ILE A 180 -6.67 -8.56 18.16
CA ILE A 180 -7.90 -8.91 17.47
C ILE A 180 -8.90 -9.51 18.47
N SER A 181 -10.16 -9.11 18.35
CA SER A 181 -11.29 -9.67 19.06
C SER A 181 -12.34 -10.08 18.03
N CYS A 182 -12.49 -11.38 17.84
CA CYS A 182 -13.46 -11.96 16.94
C CYS A 182 -14.61 -12.56 17.74
N ASP A 183 -15.83 -12.06 17.54
CA ASP A 183 -17.03 -12.68 18.09
C ASP A 183 -17.46 -13.88 17.23
N ASP A 184 -16.89 -15.03 17.57
CA ASP A 184 -17.13 -16.32 16.92
C ASP A 184 -18.30 -17.09 17.55
N THR A 185 -19.14 -16.45 18.38
CA THR A 185 -20.29 -17.09 19.07
C THR A 185 -21.43 -17.53 18.15
N ARG A 186 -21.30 -17.23 16.86
CA ARG A 186 -22.16 -17.65 15.76
C ARG A 186 -21.31 -18.05 14.56
N ALA A 187 -21.68 -19.13 13.89
CA ALA A 187 -21.08 -19.56 12.63
C ALA A 187 -22.12 -20.22 11.72
N VAL A 188 -21.74 -20.48 10.47
CA VAL A 188 -22.44 -21.40 9.56
C VAL A 188 -21.55 -22.60 9.24
N LEU A 189 -22.13 -23.65 8.69
CA LEU A 189 -21.37 -24.83 8.25
C LEU A 189 -20.30 -24.45 7.23
N ASN A 190 -19.12 -25.05 7.37
CA ASN A 190 -17.91 -24.84 6.58
C ASN A 190 -17.20 -23.49 6.76
N ASP A 191 -17.68 -22.61 7.65
CA ASP A 191 -16.93 -21.41 8.03
C ASP A 191 -15.52 -21.78 8.51
N ALA A 192 -14.53 -20.96 8.14
CA ALA A 192 -13.18 -21.09 8.66
C ALA A 192 -13.15 -20.82 10.17
N CYS A 193 -12.37 -21.62 10.90
CA CYS A 193 -12.18 -21.48 12.34
C CYS A 193 -10.72 -21.75 12.73
N GLY A 194 -10.21 -20.97 13.68
CA GLY A 194 -8.78 -20.97 14.02
C GLY A 194 -8.36 -22.05 15.02
N LYS A 195 -9.27 -22.56 15.85
CA LYS A 195 -8.95 -23.48 16.95
C LYS A 195 -9.78 -24.75 16.86
N ASP A 196 -9.14 -25.87 16.52
CA ASP A 196 -9.79 -27.18 16.55
C ASP A 196 -10.42 -27.45 17.93
N GLN A 197 -11.57 -28.14 17.92
CA GLN A 197 -12.40 -28.37 19.11
C GLN A 197 -12.91 -27.08 19.79
N SER A 198 -12.88 -25.93 19.11
CA SER A 198 -13.74 -24.81 19.50
C SER A 198 -15.19 -25.12 19.14
N TYR A 199 -16.11 -24.72 20.02
CA TYR A 199 -17.54 -24.91 19.82
C TYR A 199 -18.20 -23.55 19.67
N THR A 200 -19.26 -23.49 18.87
CA THR A 200 -20.09 -22.30 18.69
C THR A 200 -21.52 -22.72 18.37
N CYS A 201 -22.41 -21.76 18.16
CA CYS A 201 -23.76 -22.01 17.71
C CYS A 201 -23.92 -21.68 16.22
N ASP A 202 -24.86 -22.33 15.55
CA ASP A 202 -25.33 -21.87 14.26
C ASP A 202 -25.99 -20.47 14.34
N MET A 203 -26.24 -19.86 13.18
CA MET A 203 -26.88 -18.53 13.10
C MET A 203 -28.28 -18.47 13.71
N GLU A 204 -28.98 -19.60 13.77
CA GLU A 204 -30.34 -19.70 14.31
C GLU A 204 -30.37 -20.01 15.82
N GLY A 205 -29.23 -20.35 16.40
CA GLY A 205 -29.15 -20.86 17.77
C GLY A 205 -29.83 -22.21 17.95
N LYS A 206 -29.89 -23.05 16.92
CA LYS A 206 -30.53 -24.38 16.94
C LYS A 206 -29.55 -25.53 17.00
N SER A 207 -28.31 -25.31 16.58
CA SER A 207 -27.28 -26.34 16.55
C SER A 207 -25.98 -25.85 17.17
N ILE A 208 -25.26 -26.78 17.79
CA ILE A 208 -23.88 -26.63 18.19
C ILE A 208 -23.01 -27.03 17.00
N LEU A 209 -22.05 -26.18 16.66
CA LEU A 209 -21.03 -26.43 15.65
C LEU A 209 -19.69 -26.59 16.34
N VAL A 210 -18.82 -27.43 15.77
CA VAL A 210 -17.47 -27.68 16.29
C VAL A 210 -16.43 -27.51 15.18
N CYS A 211 -15.32 -26.86 15.50
CA CYS A 211 -14.20 -26.70 14.58
C CYS A 211 -13.46 -28.03 14.41
N ARG A 212 -13.43 -28.56 13.19
CA ARG A 212 -12.65 -29.75 12.82
C ARG A 212 -11.88 -29.47 11.53
N SER A 213 -10.56 -29.62 11.59
CA SER A 213 -9.68 -29.40 10.44
C SER A 213 -9.80 -27.99 9.88
N GLY A 214 -9.93 -26.99 10.76
CA GLY A 214 -10.04 -25.58 10.40
C GLY A 214 -11.40 -25.13 9.86
N HIS A 215 -12.43 -26.00 9.89
CA HIS A 215 -13.78 -25.64 9.47
C HIS A 215 -14.85 -26.06 10.49
N TYR A 216 -15.89 -25.23 10.66
CA TYR A 216 -17.03 -25.56 11.49
C TYR A 216 -17.90 -26.64 10.83
N VAL A 217 -18.12 -27.74 11.55
CA VAL A 217 -19.04 -28.82 11.17
C VAL A 217 -20.13 -29.00 12.23
N LEU A 218 -21.22 -29.68 11.88
CA LEU A 218 -22.30 -29.98 12.82
C LEU A 218 -21.79 -30.91 13.94
N ASP A 219 -22.08 -30.55 15.19
CA ASP A 219 -21.85 -31.40 16.36
C ASP A 219 -23.16 -31.97 16.91
N GLU A 220 -24.09 -31.10 17.30
CA GLU A 220 -25.38 -31.48 17.88
C GLU A 220 -26.49 -30.51 17.44
N THR A 221 -27.70 -31.02 17.21
CA THR A 221 -28.92 -30.19 17.09
C THR A 221 -29.67 -30.20 18.42
N CYS A 222 -29.99 -29.01 18.95
CA CYS A 222 -30.72 -28.88 20.20
C CYS A 222 -32.14 -29.45 20.10
N LYS A 223 -32.54 -30.22 21.12
CA LYS A 223 -33.83 -30.92 21.15
C LYS A 223 -34.95 -30.06 21.71
N GLY A 224 -36.14 -30.21 21.13
CA GLY A 224 -37.37 -29.59 21.64
C GLY A 224 -37.34 -28.07 21.63
N LYS A 225 -37.50 -27.46 22.81
CA LYS A 225 -37.51 -26.00 22.98
C LYS A 225 -36.15 -25.40 23.37
N LEU A 226 -35.12 -26.23 23.53
CA LEU A 226 -33.77 -25.78 23.88
C LEU A 226 -33.14 -25.02 22.71
N ASN A 227 -32.26 -24.07 23.03
CA ASN A 227 -31.50 -23.32 22.03
C ASN A 227 -30.00 -23.36 22.36
N CYS A 228 -29.17 -23.38 21.33
CA CYS A 228 -27.73 -23.25 21.49
C CYS A 228 -27.40 -21.85 22.02
N ARG A 229 -26.61 -21.79 23.09
CA ARG A 229 -26.07 -20.54 23.63
C ARG A 229 -24.60 -20.68 23.97
N VAL A 230 -23.87 -19.58 23.83
CA VAL A 230 -22.52 -19.42 24.35
C VAL A 230 -22.59 -18.64 25.65
N LEU A 231 -22.21 -19.28 26.76
CA LEU A 231 -22.22 -18.72 28.11
C LEU A 231 -20.79 -18.74 28.68
N GLY A 232 -20.08 -17.64 28.50
CA GLY A 232 -18.65 -17.58 28.81
C GLY A 232 -17.87 -18.53 27.90
N THR A 233 -17.22 -19.53 28.47
CA THR A 233 -16.49 -20.58 27.74
C THR A 233 -17.31 -21.82 27.43
N LYS A 234 -18.58 -21.88 27.87
CA LYS A 234 -19.45 -23.04 27.66
C LYS A 234 -20.34 -22.82 26.45
N VAL A 235 -20.43 -23.82 25.58
CA VAL A 235 -21.41 -23.91 24.51
C VAL A 235 -22.31 -25.11 24.80
N GLY A 236 -23.61 -24.93 24.64
CA GLY A 236 -24.57 -25.99 24.95
C GLY A 236 -26.00 -25.61 24.60
N CYS A 237 -26.88 -26.60 24.67
CA CYS A 237 -28.32 -26.44 24.53
C CYS A 237 -28.94 -26.12 25.90
N PHE A 238 -29.51 -24.92 26.04
CA PHE A 238 -30.14 -24.41 27.26
C PHE A 238 -31.57 -23.95 27.01
#